data_AF-A0A8T6H641-F1
#
_entry.id   AF-A0A8T6H641-F1
#
_cell.length_a   1.000
_cell.length_b   1.000
_cell.length_c   1.000
_cell.angle_alpha   90.00
_cell.angle_beta   90.00
_cell.angle_gamma   90.00
#
_symmetry.space_group_name_H-M   'P 1'
#
loop_
_entity.id
_entity.type
_entity.pdbx_description
1 polymer ?
#
loop_
_entity_poly.entity_id
_entity_poly.type
_entity_poly.pdbx_seq_one_letter_code
_entity_poly.pdbx_strand_id
1 'polypeptide(L)'
;MAFLNQAQRKALLDELSSMKLWRAKFKLRLMDPKCRLRYLRNVQQSGEWHTSYILETLGTQVTLVEVNHAANDQYRNKQKFEFVNVIVEPTPDNSS
;
A
#
# COMPACT_ATOMS: atom_id res chain seq x y z
N MET A 1 11.20 -18.68 -2.76
CA MET A 1 11.90 -17.39 -2.79
C MET A 1 12.27 -17.03 -1.36
N ALA A 2 13.38 -16.32 -1.16
CA ALA A 2 13.76 -15.81 0.16
C ALA A 2 12.91 -14.58 0.50
N PHE A 3 12.65 -14.35 1.79
CA PHE A 3 11.94 -13.16 2.24
C PHE A 3 12.72 -11.88 1.90
N LEU A 4 12.00 -10.78 1.72
CA LEU A 4 12.65 -9.49 1.50
C LEU A 4 13.40 -9.07 2.75
N ASN A 5 14.67 -8.71 2.57
CA ASN A 5 15.48 -8.12 3.63
C ASN A 5 15.16 -6.62 3.81
N GLN A 6 15.71 -5.99 4.85
CA GLN A 6 15.44 -4.59 5.16
C GLN A 6 15.77 -3.62 4.01
N ALA A 7 16.88 -3.84 3.30
CA ALA A 7 17.29 -2.99 2.18
C ALA A 7 16.30 -3.08 0.99
N GLN A 8 15.83 -4.30 0.69
CA GLN A 8 14.83 -4.54 -0.35
C GLN A 8 13.46 -3.97 0.03
N ARG A 9 13.07 -4.06 1.30
CA ARG A 9 11.83 -3.42 1.82
C ARG A 9 11.90 -1.89 1.66
N LYS A 10 13.06 -1.30 1.92
CA LYS A 10 13.27 0.15 1.73
C LYS A 10 13.22 0.54 0.24
N ALA A 11 13.88 -0.21 -0.63
CA ALA A 11 13.81 0.03 -2.07
C ALA A 11 12.38 -0.07 -2.61
N LEU A 12 11.61 -1.04 -2.10
CA LEU A 12 10.19 -1.20 -2.43
C LEU A 12 9.37 0.02 -1.97
N LEU A 13 9.62 0.54 -0.78
CA LEU A 13 8.98 1.74 -0.26
C LEU A 13 9.25 2.95 -1.17
N ASP A 14 10.52 3.20 -1.50
CA ASP A 14 10.93 4.33 -2.35
C ASP A 14 10.29 4.22 -3.74
N GLU A 15 10.32 3.01 -4.31
CA GLU A 15 9.72 2.75 -5.61
C GLU A 15 8.20 2.99 -5.60
N LEU A 16 7.48 2.41 -4.64
CA LEU A 16 6.03 2.55 -4.55
C LEU A 16 5.64 4.01 -4.30
N SER A 17 6.37 4.75 -3.46
CA SER A 17 6.10 6.16 -3.15
C SER A 17 6.21 7.07 -4.37
N SER A 18 7.05 6.72 -5.34
CA SER A 18 7.17 7.46 -6.61
C SER A 18 6.04 7.20 -7.62
N MET A 19 5.20 6.19 -7.38
CA MET A 19 4.20 5.72 -8.34
C MET A 19 2.79 6.25 -8.04
N LYS A 20 1.97 6.30 -9.08
CA LYS A 20 0.52 6.45 -8.90
C LYS A 20 -0.04 5.21 -8.20
N LEU A 21 -0.97 5.41 -7.28
CA LEU A 21 -1.63 4.35 -6.51
C LEU A 21 -2.04 3.12 -7.33
N TRP A 22 -2.70 3.30 -8.48
CA TRP A 22 -3.17 2.18 -9.30
C TRP A 22 -2.01 1.33 -9.84
N ARG A 23 -0.88 1.96 -10.17
CA ARG A 23 0.35 1.26 -10.57
C ARG A 23 0.96 0.52 -9.38
N ALA A 24 0.99 1.16 -8.21
CA ALA A 24 1.44 0.52 -6.97
C ALA A 24 0.62 -0.74 -6.66
N LYS A 25 -0.71 -0.65 -6.74
CA LYS A 25 -1.64 -1.80 -6.56
C LYS A 25 -1.38 -2.91 -7.57
N PHE A 26 -1.20 -2.57 -8.84
CA PHE A 26 -0.94 -3.56 -9.89
C PHE A 26 0.43 -4.22 -9.73
N LYS A 27 1.47 -3.45 -9.42
CA LYS A 27 2.82 -3.97 -9.16
C LYS A 27 2.81 -4.95 -7.99
N LEU A 28 2.20 -4.61 -6.86
CA LEU A 28 2.13 -5.51 -5.70
C LEU A 28 1.47 -6.85 -6.04
N ARG A 29 0.40 -6.82 -6.84
CA ARG A 29 -0.29 -8.05 -7.31
C ARG A 29 0.57 -8.92 -8.24
N LEU A 30 1.48 -8.31 -9.01
CA LEU A 30 2.38 -9.05 -9.90
C LEU A 30 3.67 -9.48 -9.23
N MET A 31 4.08 -8.79 -8.17
CA MET A 31 5.36 -9.03 -7.50
C MET A 31 5.37 -10.33 -6.70
N ASP A 32 4.22 -10.77 -6.21
CA ASP A 32 4.07 -12.03 -5.49
C ASP A 32 2.89 -12.84 -6.06
N PRO A 33 3.11 -14.08 -6.54
CA PRO A 33 2.02 -14.94 -7.00
C PRO A 33 1.00 -15.30 -5.91
N LYS A 34 1.39 -15.21 -4.62
CA LYS A 34 0.51 -15.37 -3.46
C LYS A 34 0.13 -14.04 -2.81
N CYS A 35 0.20 -12.93 -3.55
CA CYS A 35 -0.25 -11.63 -3.06
C CYS A 35 -1.73 -11.71 -2.63
N ARG A 36 -2.00 -11.38 -1.36
CA ARG A 36 -3.35 -11.32 -0.80
C ARG A 36 -3.70 -9.90 -0.40
N LEU A 37 -4.90 -9.46 -0.75
CA LEU A 37 -5.47 -8.21 -0.22
C LEU A 37 -5.91 -8.44 1.23
N ARG A 38 -5.33 -7.71 2.20
CA ARG A 38 -5.69 -7.81 3.61
C ARG A 38 -6.93 -6.98 3.91
N TYR A 39 -6.96 -5.74 3.45
CA TYR A 39 -8.13 -4.86 3.54
C TYR A 39 -8.07 -3.80 2.44
N LEU A 40 -9.25 -3.38 1.97
CA LEU A 40 -9.42 -2.36 0.93
C LEU A 40 -10.00 -1.10 1.54
N ARG A 41 -9.32 0.05 1.36
CA ARG A 41 -9.85 1.38 1.73
C ARG A 41 -10.43 1.42 3.13
N ASN A 42 -9.71 0.81 4.07
CA ASN A 42 -10.07 0.79 5.47
C ASN A 42 -9.83 2.19 6.06
N VAL A 43 -10.86 2.78 6.64
CA VAL A 43 -10.81 4.14 7.21
C VAL A 43 -10.79 3.98 8.72
N GLN A 44 -9.58 3.84 9.30
CA GLN A 44 -9.41 3.72 10.75
C GLN A 44 -9.21 5.09 11.44
N GLN A 45 -8.81 6.10 10.68
CA GLN A 45 -8.72 7.50 11.09
C GLN A 45 -9.41 8.41 10.06
N SER A 46 -9.95 9.54 10.52
CA SER A 46 -10.65 10.49 9.64
C SER A 46 -9.70 11.05 8.58
N GLY A 47 -10.08 10.95 7.30
CA GLY A 47 -9.33 11.51 6.18
C GLY A 47 -8.34 10.57 5.50
N GLU A 48 -7.98 9.43 6.12
CA GLU A 48 -7.02 8.47 5.55
C GLU A 48 -7.65 7.12 5.23
N TRP A 49 -7.34 6.61 4.04
CA TRP A 49 -7.87 5.39 3.48
C TRP A 49 -6.71 4.43 3.25
N HIS A 50 -6.70 3.35 4.03
CA HIS A 50 -5.60 2.40 4.05
C HIS A 50 -5.96 1.17 3.21
N THR A 51 -5.13 0.83 2.22
CA THR A 51 -5.27 -0.41 1.45
C THR A 51 -4.03 -1.27 1.66
N SER A 52 -4.19 -2.46 2.25
CA SER A 52 -3.05 -3.30 2.62
C SER A 52 -3.02 -4.62 1.87
N TYR A 53 -1.83 -5.02 1.47
CA TYR A 53 -1.49 -6.25 0.79
C TYR A 53 -0.49 -7.05 1.61
N ILE A 54 -0.68 -8.35 1.66
CA ILE A 54 0.28 -9.31 2.21
C ILE A 54 0.93 -10.01 1.02
N LEU A 55 2.26 -9.92 0.96
CA LEU A 55 3.10 -10.63 0.02
C LEU A 55 3.67 -11.85 0.77
N GLU A 56 2.88 -12.93 0.78
CA GLU A 56 3.16 -14.14 1.57
C GLU A 56 4.52 -14.78 1.23
N THR A 57 4.89 -14.88 -0.05
CA THR A 57 6.17 -15.52 -0.42
C THR A 57 7.37 -14.61 -0.18
N LEU A 58 7.13 -13.31 -0.07
CA LEU A 58 8.13 -12.28 0.18
C LEU A 58 8.20 -11.87 1.66
N GLY A 59 7.33 -12.44 2.50
CA GLY A 59 7.31 -12.19 3.95
C GLY A 59 7.12 -10.72 4.29
N THR A 60 6.32 -9.98 3.51
CA THR A 60 6.20 -8.52 3.63
C THR A 60 4.74 -8.09 3.51
N GLN A 61 4.32 -7.19 4.41
CA GLN A 61 3.07 -6.47 4.33
C GLN A 61 3.32 -5.07 3.78
N VAL A 62 2.47 -4.63 2.85
CA VAL A 62 2.53 -3.29 2.26
C VAL A 62 1.19 -2.61 2.42
N THR A 63 1.17 -1.46 3.08
CA THR A 63 -0.02 -0.62 3.23
C THR A 63 0.14 0.66 2.41
N LEU A 64 -0.78 0.88 1.49
CA LEU A 64 -0.90 2.08 0.68
C LEU A 64 -1.89 3.02 1.35
N VAL A 65 -1.47 4.25 1.63
CA VAL A 65 -2.31 5.27 2.29
C VAL A 65 -2.74 6.32 1.29
N GLU A 66 -4.05 6.47 1.16
CA GLU A 66 -4.71 7.48 0.33
C GLU A 66 -5.39 8.52 1.24
N VAL A 67 -5.22 9.82 1.00
CA VAL A 67 -6.01 10.87 1.67
C VAL A 67 -7.13 11.31 0.75
N ASN A 68 -8.34 11.41 1.30
CA ASN A 68 -9.49 11.92 0.57
C ASN A 68 -9.74 13.39 0.93
N HIS A 69 -9.39 14.31 0.03
CA HIS A 69 -9.62 15.75 0.21
C HIS A 69 -11.08 16.16 -0.09
N ALA A 70 -12.06 15.38 0.38
CA ALA A 70 -13.48 15.63 0.13
C ALA A 70 -14.08 16.66 1.11
N ALA A 71 -13.41 17.80 1.28
CA ALA A 71 -13.97 18.95 1.99
C ALA A 71 -14.20 20.09 0.98
N ASN A 72 -15.47 20.46 0.77
CA ASN A 72 -15.94 21.74 0.21
C ASN A 72 -16.28 21.88 -1.29
N ASP A 73 -16.44 20.84 -2.10
CA ASP A 73 -16.88 21.05 -3.50
C ASP A 73 -18.30 20.54 -3.76
N GLN A 74 -19.27 21.42 -3.52
CA GLN A 74 -20.71 21.23 -3.73
C GLN A 74 -21.08 20.98 -5.21
N TYR A 75 -20.10 21.07 -6.13
CA TYR A 75 -20.34 21.05 -7.58
C TYR A 75 -19.85 19.80 -8.33
N ARG A 76 -19.12 18.86 -7.71
CA ARG A 76 -18.75 17.60 -8.39
C ARG A 76 -18.29 16.54 -7.40
N ASN A 77 -18.97 15.40 -7.42
CA ASN A 77 -18.62 14.13 -6.73
C ASN A 77 -17.27 13.50 -7.18
N LYS A 78 -16.29 14.29 -7.60
CA LYS A 78 -14.95 13.80 -7.93
C LYS A 78 -14.13 13.78 -6.64
N GLN A 79 -14.28 12.70 -5.87
CA GLN A 79 -13.37 12.39 -4.77
C GLN A 79 -11.94 12.39 -5.31
N LYS A 80 -11.12 13.36 -4.86
CA LYS A 80 -9.70 13.43 -5.18
C LYS A 80 -8.96 12.66 -4.10
N PHE A 81 -8.53 11.46 -4.46
CA PHE A 81 -7.65 10.64 -3.63
C PHE A 81 -6.20 10.99 -3.97
N GLU A 82 -5.47 11.45 -2.97
CA GLU A 82 -4.03 11.66 -3.05
C GLU A 82 -3.32 10.50 -2.40
N PHE A 83 -2.30 9.97 -3.07
CA PHE A 83 -1.50 8.88 -2.52
C PHE A 83 -0.33 9.49 -1.74
N VAL A 84 -0.42 9.40 -0.41
CA VAL A 84 0.42 10.21 0.49
C VAL A 84 1.51 9.40 1.16
N ASN A 85 1.32 8.10 1.35
CA ASN A 85 2.25 7.30 2.14
C ASN A 85 2.23 5.81 1.76
N VAL A 86 3.37 5.15 2.00
CA VAL A 86 3.56 3.71 1.87
C VAL A 86 4.24 3.19 3.12
N ILE A 87 3.62 2.19 3.74
CA ILE A 87 4.17 1.51 4.91
C ILE A 87 4.56 0.09 4.47
N VAL A 88 5.82 -0.28 4.65
CA VAL A 88 6.35 -1.61 4.31
C VAL A 88 6.88 -2.26 5.58
N GLU A 89 6.24 -3.34 6.00
CA GLU A 89 6.53 -4.05 7.24
C GLU A 89 6.81 -5.53 6.96
N PRO A 90 7.67 -6.20 7.73
CA PRO A 90 7.78 -7.66 7.67
C PRO A 90 6.49 -8.34 8.15
N THR A 91 6.19 -9.54 7.63
CA THR A 91 5.21 -10.42 8.26
C THR A 91 5.79 -11.09 9.51
N PRO A 92 4.97 -11.62 10.44
CA PRO A 92 5.48 -12.33 11.62
C PRO A 92 6.46 -13.47 11.30
N ASP A 93 6.26 -14.12 10.15
CA ASP A 93 7.11 -15.19 9.64
C ASP A 93 8.48 -14.70 9.15
N ASN A 94 8.63 -13.40 8.90
CA ASN A 94 9.87 -12.75 8.43
C ASN A 94 10.43 -11.84 9.53
N SER A 95 10.90 -12.43 10.62
CA SER A 95 11.46 -11.71 11.78
C SER A 95 12.89 -11.17 11.57
N SER A 96 13.38 -11.18 10.32
CA SER A 96 14.77 -10.85 9.93
C SER A 96 14.95 -9.52 9.18
#